data_AF-A0A0C2J7B8-F1
#
_entry.id   AF-A0A0C2J7B8-F1
#
_cell.length_a   1.000
_cell.length_b   1.000
_cell.length_c   1.000
_cell.angle_alpha   90.00
_cell.angle_beta   90.00
_cell.angle_gamma   90.00
#
_symmetry.space_group_name_H-M   'P 1'
#
loop_
_entity.id
_entity.type
_entity.pdbx_description
1 polymer ?
#
loop_
_entity_poly.entity_id
_entity_poly.type
_entity_poly.pdbx_seq_one_letter_code
_entity_poly.pdbx_strand_id
1 'polypeptide(L)'
;MHSIMKSMCSEKLSPDFLEKTFNSLNLTSAQTNLLKSAFESAEFLTENEFTVSNRNTLSYDSKVITFGLNLFAKNFSDYLGVGSMEKMSIVQGKYFPSFSNPIDIITNFYQTRMKIPDHQIPNSLQEPPFWFLFYNLLKLAEYETASRMLSSLDPNYQILTIILKSLETDVEIILNHDKIQDLQNLSTTRLRASNDLYEKLIISLLTFSHIDAETLKPLETLEEFVWFKLLRIKLSILLSSKTLKNPLLTIQEEIIQDFEIKGSDASLLFSRSTCLFTIGAFEKAIHNLCNDRLGLIMAMHITIVLYKRHLVNVTISNNLPLLVVDDIDEIPKYTLNIGYLLRIFFHNYNQAFDMTILDYFVPFKDLESGDTDIFSLVSAFLFDKFSEFDPGLLYHWWDIDSEKPLSEDYMSCARSLAEYCVKIRETFIAFSIYCKINDLNQVIETMTDLLIEIMAAPDVYSPEMIEEILKRAHELGNKL
;
A
#
# COMPACT_ATOMS: atom_id res chain seq x y z
N MET A 1 12.85 4.44 -14.04
CA MET A 1 11.67 3.56 -13.85
C MET A 1 11.86 2.21 -14.50
N HIS A 2 12.25 2.10 -15.78
CA HIS A 2 12.56 0.78 -16.37
C HIS A 2 13.65 -0.02 -15.61
N SER A 3 14.73 0.64 -15.15
CA SER A 3 15.74 -0.01 -14.27
C SER A 3 15.19 -0.43 -12.89
N ILE A 4 14.10 0.20 -12.44
CA ILE A 4 13.43 -0.09 -11.16
C ILE A 4 12.61 -1.37 -11.31
N MET A 5 11.79 -1.40 -12.36
CA MET A 5 11.01 -2.54 -12.83
C MET A 5 11.84 -3.81 -13.03
N LYS A 6 12.96 -3.69 -13.76
CA LYS A 6 13.84 -4.82 -14.06
C LYS A 6 14.43 -5.44 -12.80
N SER A 7 14.74 -4.62 -11.80
CA SER A 7 15.27 -5.07 -10.50
C SER A 7 14.18 -5.57 -9.54
N MET A 8 12.97 -4.97 -9.57
CA MET A 8 11.80 -5.46 -8.84
C MET A 8 11.35 -6.85 -9.31
N CYS A 9 11.58 -7.18 -10.59
CA CYS A 9 11.26 -8.49 -11.17
C CYS A 9 12.37 -9.55 -10.99
N SER A 10 13.63 -9.15 -10.78
CA SER A 10 14.78 -10.07 -10.81
C SER A 10 15.38 -10.43 -9.44
N GLU A 11 15.09 -9.68 -8.38
CA GLU A 11 15.71 -9.87 -7.06
C GLU A 11 14.69 -10.02 -5.92
N LYS A 12 15.14 -10.61 -4.80
CA LYS A 12 14.44 -10.45 -3.52
C LYS A 12 14.30 -8.96 -3.25
N LEU A 13 13.08 -8.44 -3.37
CA LEU A 13 12.70 -7.07 -3.03
C LEU A 13 13.08 -6.79 -1.57
N SER A 14 14.31 -6.34 -1.34
CA SER A 14 14.71 -5.83 -0.04
C SER A 14 14.19 -4.40 0.09
N PRO A 15 13.69 -4.01 1.27
CA PRO A 15 13.32 -2.63 1.58
C PRO A 15 14.43 -1.63 1.18
N ASP A 16 15.69 -2.00 1.39
CA ASP A 16 16.87 -1.20 1.04
C ASP A 16 17.00 -0.89 -0.46
N PHE A 17 16.64 -1.84 -1.34
CA PHE A 17 16.70 -1.64 -2.79
C PHE A 17 15.64 -0.63 -3.24
N LEU A 18 14.43 -0.76 -2.69
CA LEU A 18 13.31 0.12 -2.96
C LEU A 18 13.61 1.52 -2.42
N GLU A 19 14.10 1.63 -1.20
CA GLU A 19 14.49 2.90 -0.58
C GLU A 19 15.56 3.63 -1.40
N LYS A 20 16.65 2.96 -1.81
CA LYS A 20 17.68 3.56 -2.70
C LYS A 20 17.11 4.03 -4.02
N THR A 21 16.18 3.27 -4.56
CA THR A 21 15.58 3.53 -5.86
C THR A 21 14.58 4.68 -5.81
N PHE A 22 13.76 4.75 -4.75
CA PHE A 22 12.78 5.82 -4.54
C PHE A 22 13.42 7.11 -4.02
N ASN A 23 14.53 7.04 -3.28
CA ASN A 23 15.33 8.22 -2.91
C ASN A 23 15.89 8.97 -4.13
N SER A 24 16.02 8.32 -5.28
CA SER A 24 16.40 8.98 -6.54
C SER A 24 15.27 9.80 -7.19
N LEU A 25 14.03 9.66 -6.72
CA LEU A 25 12.82 10.22 -7.36
C LEU A 25 12.34 11.55 -6.75
N ASN A 26 13.13 12.23 -5.90
CA ASN A 26 12.76 13.50 -5.27
C ASN A 26 11.35 13.47 -4.64
N LEU A 27 11.03 12.38 -3.94
CA LEU A 27 9.72 12.18 -3.33
C LEU A 27 9.52 13.12 -2.13
N THR A 28 8.28 13.50 -1.90
CA THR A 28 7.88 14.18 -0.66
C THR A 28 7.95 13.24 0.55
N SER A 29 7.96 13.80 1.75
CA SER A 29 7.91 13.02 3.00
C SER A 29 6.67 12.10 3.05
N ALA A 30 5.49 12.60 2.65
CA ALA A 30 4.26 11.81 2.63
C ALA A 30 4.33 10.61 1.66
N GLN A 31 4.94 10.79 0.49
CA GLN A 31 5.14 9.70 -0.49
C GLN A 31 6.16 8.67 -0.01
N THR A 32 7.21 9.11 0.68
CA THR A 32 8.22 8.23 1.26
C THR A 32 7.62 7.38 2.37
N ASN A 33 6.85 8.01 3.27
CA ASN A 33 6.15 7.32 4.36
C ASN A 33 5.13 6.31 3.84
N LEU A 34 4.44 6.62 2.74
CA LEU A 34 3.53 5.70 2.07
C LEU A 34 4.26 4.43 1.61
N LEU A 35 5.36 4.59 0.88
CA LEU A 35 6.11 3.45 0.36
C LEU A 35 6.69 2.61 1.50
N LYS A 36 7.30 3.26 2.50
CA LYS A 36 7.81 2.60 3.69
C LYS A 36 6.72 1.78 4.36
N SER A 37 5.54 2.37 4.59
CA SER A 37 4.43 1.67 5.23
C SER A 37 3.90 0.51 4.36
N ALA A 38 3.75 0.71 3.04
CA ALA A 38 3.30 -0.36 2.14
C ALA A 38 4.26 -1.56 2.14
N PHE A 39 5.58 -1.32 2.08
CA PHE A 39 6.57 -2.38 2.06
C PHE A 39 6.79 -3.04 3.42
N GLU A 40 6.83 -2.27 4.51
CA GLU A 40 6.90 -2.83 5.87
C GLU A 40 5.67 -3.68 6.18
N SER A 41 4.46 -3.25 5.78
CA SER A 41 3.25 -4.08 5.87
C SER A 41 3.39 -5.37 5.06
N ALA A 42 3.86 -5.27 3.82
CA ALA A 42 4.03 -6.44 2.96
C ALA A 42 5.05 -7.43 3.51
N GLU A 43 6.17 -6.95 4.07
CA GLU A 43 7.22 -7.76 4.67
C GLU A 43 6.72 -8.47 5.91
N PHE A 44 6.14 -7.73 6.85
CA PHE A 44 5.58 -8.30 8.07
C PHE A 44 4.57 -9.42 7.78
N LEU A 45 3.65 -9.21 6.85
CA LEU A 45 2.64 -10.24 6.51
C LEU A 45 3.26 -11.47 5.84
N THR A 46 4.27 -11.27 5.00
CA THR A 46 4.96 -12.38 4.32
C THR A 46 5.77 -13.22 5.31
N GLU A 47 6.50 -12.57 6.24
CA GLU A 47 7.27 -13.26 7.30
C GLU A 47 6.39 -14.10 8.22
N ASN A 48 5.12 -13.71 8.37
CA ASN A 48 4.13 -14.42 9.17
C ASN A 48 3.31 -15.45 8.36
N GLU A 49 3.71 -15.75 7.12
CA GLU A 49 3.05 -16.70 6.21
C GLU A 49 1.57 -16.36 5.95
N PHE A 50 1.22 -15.08 6.03
CA PHE A 50 -0.13 -14.63 5.72
C PHE A 50 -0.32 -14.47 4.22
N THR A 51 -1.49 -14.90 3.75
CA THR A 51 -1.91 -14.83 2.36
C THR A 51 -3.36 -14.40 2.30
N VAL A 52 -3.86 -14.08 1.12
CA VAL A 52 -5.28 -13.79 0.86
C VAL A 52 -6.22 -14.80 1.53
N SER A 53 -5.89 -16.10 1.51
CA SER A 53 -6.80 -17.15 1.98
C SER A 53 -6.96 -17.19 3.51
N ASN A 54 -6.03 -16.62 4.28
CA ASN A 54 -6.06 -16.64 5.74
C ASN A 54 -6.38 -15.28 6.40
N ARG A 55 -6.79 -14.28 5.60
CA ARG A 55 -7.17 -12.94 6.07
C ARG A 55 -8.37 -12.88 7.00
N ASN A 56 -9.24 -13.89 6.97
CA ASN A 56 -10.45 -13.93 7.82
C ASN A 56 -10.19 -14.63 9.15
N THR A 57 -8.93 -14.83 9.53
CA THR A 57 -8.58 -15.53 10.78
C THR A 57 -8.31 -14.55 11.91
N LEU A 58 -8.72 -14.89 13.13
CA LEU A 58 -8.42 -14.08 14.32
C LEU A 58 -6.91 -13.88 14.55
N SER A 59 -6.10 -14.85 14.12
CA SER A 59 -4.64 -14.77 14.15
C SER A 59 -4.12 -13.67 13.22
N TYR A 60 -4.67 -13.58 11.99
CA TYR A 60 -4.36 -12.50 11.06
C TYR A 60 -4.75 -11.14 11.65
N ASP A 61 -6.00 -11.02 12.12
CA ASP A 61 -6.52 -9.78 12.70
C ASP A 61 -5.64 -9.26 13.85
N SER A 62 -5.34 -10.12 14.82
CA SER A 62 -4.53 -9.74 15.99
C SER A 62 -3.12 -9.29 15.60
N LYS A 63 -2.47 -10.00 14.66
CA LYS A 63 -1.13 -9.65 14.20
C LYS A 63 -1.10 -8.37 13.37
N VAL A 64 -2.07 -8.14 12.49
CA VAL A 64 -2.16 -6.90 11.70
C VAL A 64 -2.43 -5.70 12.60
N ILE A 65 -3.34 -5.83 13.57
CA ILE A 65 -3.62 -4.75 14.54
C ILE A 65 -2.36 -4.40 15.33
N THR A 66 -1.66 -5.41 15.84
CA THR A 66 -0.42 -5.20 16.62
C THR A 66 0.69 -4.61 15.77
N PHE A 67 0.86 -5.10 14.54
CA PHE A 67 1.79 -4.51 13.58
C PHE A 67 1.46 -3.04 13.29
N GLY A 68 0.19 -2.73 13.02
CA GLY A 68 -0.23 -1.38 12.74
C GLY A 68 0.08 -0.43 13.89
N LEU A 69 -0.23 -0.83 15.13
CA LEU A 69 0.10 -0.07 16.33
C LEU A 69 1.61 0.13 16.50
N ASN A 70 2.41 -0.91 16.27
CA ASN A 70 3.87 -0.82 16.35
C ASN A 70 4.45 0.10 15.26
N LEU A 71 3.91 0.04 14.05
CA LEU A 71 4.31 0.92 12.96
C LEU A 71 3.97 2.39 13.28
N PHE A 72 2.79 2.64 13.87
CA PHE A 72 2.45 3.98 14.36
C PHE A 72 3.40 4.46 15.46
N ALA A 73 3.71 3.61 16.44
CA ALA A 73 4.65 3.95 17.51
C ALA A 73 6.04 4.27 16.96
N LYS A 74 6.53 3.45 16.01
CA LYS A 74 7.80 3.67 15.31
C LYS A 74 7.81 4.99 14.54
N ASN A 75 6.77 5.26 13.73
CA ASN A 75 6.67 6.50 12.97
C ASN A 75 6.56 7.74 13.87
N PHE A 76 5.86 7.62 14.99
CA PHE A 76 5.79 8.70 15.98
C PHE A 76 7.14 8.91 16.68
N SER A 77 7.84 7.83 17.03
CA SER A 77 9.20 7.87 17.59
C SER A 77 10.19 8.53 16.61
N ASP A 78 10.12 8.19 15.32
CA ASP A 78 10.90 8.81 14.25
C ASP A 78 10.59 10.31 14.14
N TYR A 79 9.30 10.69 14.22
CA TYR A 79 8.87 12.09 14.21
C TYR A 79 9.39 12.88 15.42
N LEU A 80 9.46 12.25 16.59
CA LEU A 80 10.09 12.84 17.79
C LEU A 80 11.63 12.91 17.68
N GLY A 81 12.24 12.32 16.64
CA GLY A 81 13.68 12.30 16.42
C GLY A 81 14.42 11.19 17.16
N VAL A 82 13.71 10.31 17.88
CA VAL A 82 14.28 9.28 18.76
C VAL A 82 15.06 8.22 17.97
N GLY A 83 14.52 7.76 16.84
CA GLY A 83 15.17 6.78 15.96
C GLY A 83 16.47 7.27 15.31
N SER A 84 16.70 8.58 15.25
CA SER A 84 17.91 9.20 14.69
C SER A 84 18.97 9.56 15.75
N MET A 85 18.59 9.62 17.03
CA MET A 85 19.48 10.04 18.11
C MET A 85 20.45 8.95 18.58
N GLU A 86 20.23 7.68 18.24
CA GLU A 86 21.28 6.65 18.39
C GLU A 86 22.45 6.84 17.40
N LYS A 87 22.27 7.62 16.32
CA LYS A 87 23.31 7.87 15.29
C LYS A 87 23.80 9.32 15.20
N MET A 88 23.24 10.26 15.95
CA MET A 88 23.70 11.66 16.01
C MET A 88 24.40 11.96 17.35
N SER A 89 25.59 11.39 17.56
CA SER A 89 26.53 11.84 18.60
C SER A 89 27.74 12.60 18.05
N ILE A 90 27.73 12.98 16.76
CA ILE A 90 28.87 13.70 16.15
C ILE A 90 28.41 14.79 15.17
N VAL A 91 27.66 15.79 15.62
CA VAL A 91 27.67 17.11 14.95
C VAL A 91 27.53 18.22 16.00
N GLN A 92 28.59 19.01 16.16
CA GLN A 92 28.63 20.32 16.85
C GLN A 92 28.51 20.38 18.38
N GLY A 93 29.36 19.66 19.13
CA GLY A 93 29.99 20.16 20.38
C GLY A 93 29.10 20.68 21.53
N LYS A 94 27.78 20.48 21.48
CA LYS A 94 26.83 20.75 22.56
C LYS A 94 26.23 19.41 22.97
N TYR A 95 26.48 19.04 24.23
CA TYR A 95 25.91 17.86 24.85
C TYR A 95 24.38 17.89 24.74
N PHE A 96 23.81 17.09 23.85
CA PHE A 96 22.44 16.64 24.00
C PHE A 96 22.50 15.42 24.93
N PRO A 97 21.72 15.37 26.04
CA PRO A 97 21.69 14.20 26.88
C PRO A 97 21.19 13.02 26.04
N SER A 98 21.86 11.88 26.16
CA SER A 98 21.35 10.59 25.70
C SER A 98 19.99 10.37 26.36
N PHE A 99 18.89 10.56 25.62
CA PHE A 99 17.56 10.40 26.17
C PHE A 99 17.25 8.92 26.35
N SER A 100 17.60 8.37 27.51
CA SER A 100 17.23 7.00 27.90
C SER A 100 15.81 6.89 28.45
N ASN A 101 15.13 8.02 28.68
CA ASN A 101 13.80 8.07 29.30
C ASN A 101 12.77 8.68 28.32
N PRO A 102 11.72 7.93 27.93
CA PRO A 102 10.64 8.43 27.06
C PRO A 102 9.96 9.71 27.55
N ILE A 103 9.89 9.93 28.87
CA ILE A 103 9.28 11.13 29.46
C ILE A 103 10.07 12.39 29.07
N ASP A 104 11.41 12.31 29.06
CA ASP A 104 12.27 13.46 28.75
C ASP A 104 12.14 13.85 27.27
N ILE A 105 11.99 12.86 26.39
CA ILE A 105 11.76 13.05 24.96
C ILE A 105 10.44 13.80 24.73
N ILE A 106 9.35 13.33 25.34
CA ILE A 106 8.03 13.96 25.19
C ILE A 106 8.02 15.36 25.80
N THR A 107 8.72 15.55 26.92
CA THR A 107 8.88 16.85 27.56
C THR A 107 9.58 17.85 26.63
N ASN A 108 10.68 17.44 26.01
CA ASN A 108 11.38 18.26 25.02
C ASN A 108 10.51 18.56 23.78
N PHE A 109 9.76 17.57 23.31
CA PHE A 109 8.79 17.75 22.22
C PHE A 109 7.71 18.79 22.57
N TYR A 110 7.14 18.71 23.77
CA TYR A 110 6.15 19.65 24.26
C TYR A 110 6.70 21.09 24.28
N GLN A 111 7.89 21.27 24.86
CA GLN A 111 8.56 22.58 24.96
C GLN A 111 8.84 23.18 23.57
N THR A 112 9.32 22.36 22.63
CA THR A 112 9.60 22.78 21.24
C THR A 112 8.31 23.18 20.52
N ARG A 113 7.23 22.41 20.68
CA ARG A 113 5.95 22.64 20.01
C ARG A 113 5.23 23.89 20.52
N MET A 114 5.35 24.20 21.81
CA MET A 114 4.75 25.38 22.41
C MET A 114 5.47 26.70 22.06
N LYS A 115 6.58 26.65 21.31
CA LYS A 115 7.40 27.82 20.90
C LYS A 115 7.71 28.77 22.06
N ILE A 116 7.93 28.25 23.27
CA ILE A 116 8.19 29.10 24.44
C ILE A 116 9.67 29.48 24.39
N PRO A 117 10.05 30.77 24.26
CA PRO A 117 11.44 31.17 24.36
C PRO A 117 11.95 30.86 25.78
N ASP A 118 13.16 30.28 25.89
CA ASP A 118 13.81 29.84 27.13
C ASP A 118 13.81 30.87 28.28
N HIS A 119 13.56 32.15 27.99
CA HIS A 119 13.65 33.26 28.94
C HIS A 119 12.29 33.72 29.49
N GLN A 120 11.18 33.06 29.12
CA GLN A 120 9.83 33.46 29.54
C GLN A 120 8.97 32.31 30.08
N ILE A 121 9.52 31.13 30.35
CA ILE A 121 8.73 30.02 30.91
C ILE A 121 8.43 30.35 32.39
N PRO A 122 7.18 30.63 32.79
CA PRO A 122 6.82 30.62 34.21
C PRO A 122 7.03 29.19 34.74
N ASN A 123 7.49 29.01 35.97
CA ASN A 123 7.76 27.68 36.56
C ASN A 123 6.57 26.68 36.44
N SER A 124 5.35 27.14 36.18
CA SER A 124 4.15 26.32 35.95
C SER A 124 3.97 25.76 34.51
N LEU A 125 4.85 26.12 33.56
CA LEU A 125 4.81 25.69 32.14
C LEU A 125 6.05 24.86 31.74
N GLN A 126 6.98 24.61 32.68
CA GLN A 126 8.18 23.82 32.41
C GLN A 126 7.88 22.33 32.22
N GLU A 127 6.88 21.82 32.94
CA GLU A 127 6.47 20.42 32.87
C GLU A 127 5.21 20.28 31.99
N PRO A 128 5.20 19.37 31.02
CA PRO A 128 4.02 19.07 30.23
C PRO A 128 2.87 18.57 31.13
N PRO A 129 1.60 18.89 30.79
CA PRO A 129 0.44 18.37 31.51
C PRO A 129 0.48 16.84 31.59
N PHE A 130 0.09 16.27 32.73
CA PHE A 130 0.12 14.83 32.97
C PHE A 130 -0.56 14.03 31.85
N TRP A 131 -1.77 14.41 31.47
CA TRP A 131 -2.55 13.68 30.47
C TRP A 131 -1.98 13.81 29.06
N PHE A 132 -1.30 14.92 28.76
CA PHE A 132 -0.54 15.07 27.53
C PHE A 132 0.66 14.09 27.51
N LEU A 133 1.43 14.02 28.60
CA LEU A 133 2.54 13.05 28.72
C LEU A 133 2.03 11.63 28.55
N PHE A 134 0.98 11.28 29.29
CA PHE A 134 0.39 9.95 29.27
C PHE A 134 -0.11 9.57 27.87
N TYR A 135 -0.82 10.48 27.20
CA TYR A 135 -1.29 10.29 25.82
C TYR A 135 -0.14 9.94 24.87
N ASN A 136 0.96 10.71 24.93
CA ASN A 136 2.11 10.48 24.05
C ASN A 136 2.90 9.21 24.42
N LEU A 137 2.94 8.82 25.69
CA LEU A 137 3.50 7.51 26.08
C LEU A 137 2.71 6.35 25.50
N LEU A 138 1.37 6.43 25.51
CA LEU A 138 0.53 5.41 24.86
C LEU A 138 0.79 5.33 23.35
N LYS A 139 1.00 6.47 22.68
CA LYS A 139 1.36 6.50 21.27
C LYS A 139 2.71 5.85 20.97
N LEU A 140 3.67 5.97 21.90
CA LEU A 140 4.96 5.30 21.80
C LEU A 140 4.91 3.81 22.21
N ALA A 141 3.74 3.28 22.58
CA ALA A 141 3.58 1.95 23.17
C ALA A 141 4.39 1.74 24.46
N GLU A 142 4.72 2.82 25.18
CA GLU A 142 5.44 2.82 26.46
C GLU A 142 4.50 2.53 27.64
N TYR A 143 3.81 1.38 27.57
CA TYR A 143 2.74 1.03 28.52
C TYR A 143 3.24 0.84 29.96
N GLU A 144 4.46 0.33 30.14
CA GLU A 144 5.06 0.12 31.45
C GLU A 144 5.28 1.46 32.17
N THR A 145 5.90 2.41 31.46
CA THR A 145 6.14 3.76 31.96
C THR A 145 4.83 4.51 32.22
N ALA A 146 3.85 4.38 31.32
CA ALA A 146 2.50 4.93 31.52
C ALA A 146 1.82 4.32 32.77
N SER A 147 1.95 3.02 33.00
CA SER A 147 1.39 2.34 34.19
C SER A 147 2.02 2.81 35.49
N ARG A 148 3.35 3.03 35.50
CA ARG A 148 4.07 3.60 36.65
C ARG A 148 3.58 5.02 36.94
N MET A 149 3.40 5.85 35.92
CA MET A 149 2.84 7.20 36.07
C MET A 149 1.44 7.18 36.67
N LEU A 150 0.58 6.28 36.19
CA LEU A 150 -0.80 6.20 36.66
C LEU A 150 -0.91 5.71 38.10
N SER A 151 0.01 4.84 38.53
CA SER A 151 0.05 4.31 39.89
C SER A 151 0.39 5.38 40.95
N SER A 152 0.93 6.52 40.52
CA SER A 152 1.17 7.70 41.39
C SER A 152 -0.06 8.58 41.58
N LEU A 153 -1.13 8.36 40.82
CA LEU A 153 -2.38 9.12 40.89
C LEU A 153 -3.38 8.53 41.90
N ASP A 154 -4.57 9.14 41.93
CA ASP A 154 -5.73 8.70 42.70
C ASP A 154 -5.98 7.18 42.53
N PRO A 155 -6.22 6.43 43.63
CA PRO A 155 -6.57 5.01 43.61
C PRO A 155 -7.68 4.63 42.61
N ASN A 156 -8.57 5.56 42.28
CA ASN A 156 -9.63 5.36 41.29
C ASN A 156 -9.11 4.99 39.88
N TYR A 157 -7.84 5.30 39.56
CA TYR A 157 -7.24 4.92 38.27
C TYR A 157 -6.56 3.55 38.28
N GLN A 158 -6.52 2.82 39.40
CA GLN A 158 -5.86 1.51 39.50
C GLN A 158 -6.43 0.47 38.53
N ILE A 159 -7.71 0.56 38.15
CA ILE A 159 -8.27 -0.37 37.18
C ILE A 159 -7.64 -0.20 35.78
N LEU A 160 -7.22 1.02 35.44
CA LEU A 160 -6.57 1.30 34.16
C LEU A 160 -5.14 0.75 34.10
N THR A 161 -4.42 0.62 35.23
CA THR A 161 -3.08 -0.01 35.23
C THR A 161 -3.15 -1.49 34.86
N ILE A 162 -4.24 -2.18 35.25
CA ILE A 162 -4.50 -3.56 34.85
C ILE A 162 -4.67 -3.65 33.32
N ILE A 163 -5.39 -2.69 32.73
CA ILE A 163 -5.59 -2.61 31.27
C ILE A 163 -4.27 -2.35 30.54
N LEU A 164 -3.44 -1.42 31.03
CA LEU A 164 -2.13 -1.14 30.43
C LEU A 164 -1.20 -2.35 30.48
N LYS A 165 -1.22 -3.10 31.59
CA LYS A 165 -0.44 -4.34 31.71
C LYS A 165 -0.91 -5.42 30.75
N SER A 166 -2.22 -5.48 30.46
CA SER A 166 -2.76 -6.35 29.41
C SER A 166 -2.23 -5.98 28.03
N LEU A 167 -2.19 -4.68 27.71
CA LEU A 167 -1.64 -4.17 26.45
C LEU A 167 -0.14 -4.45 26.29
N GLU A 168 0.61 -4.40 27.39
CA GLU A 168 2.04 -4.69 27.41
C GLU A 168 2.33 -6.18 27.18
N THR A 169 1.54 -7.06 27.81
CA THR A 169 1.77 -8.51 27.79
C THR A 169 1.02 -9.24 26.68
N ASP A 170 0.13 -8.55 25.96
CA ASP A 170 -0.81 -9.14 24.99
C ASP A 170 -1.62 -10.31 25.57
N VAL A 171 -1.93 -10.25 26.88
CA VAL A 171 -2.70 -11.27 27.59
C VAL A 171 -4.14 -10.81 27.77
N GLU A 172 -5.09 -11.63 27.30
CA GLU A 172 -6.52 -11.41 27.52
C GLU A 172 -6.86 -11.43 29.02
N ILE A 173 -7.68 -10.46 29.45
CA ILE A 173 -8.14 -10.33 30.82
C ILE A 173 -9.66 -10.39 30.85
N ILE A 174 -10.16 -11.39 31.58
CA ILE A 174 -11.57 -11.46 31.93
C ILE A 174 -11.81 -10.53 33.12
N LEU A 175 -12.44 -9.38 32.85
CA LEU A 175 -12.87 -8.46 33.90
C LEU A 175 -14.09 -9.04 34.62
N ASN A 176 -14.04 -9.09 35.96
CA ASN A 176 -15.21 -9.44 36.76
C ASN A 176 -16.22 -8.27 36.79
N HIS A 177 -17.45 -8.54 37.20
CA HIS A 177 -18.53 -7.56 37.22
C HIS A 177 -18.16 -6.30 38.03
N ASP A 178 -17.46 -6.44 39.15
CA ASP A 178 -17.04 -5.31 40.00
C ASP A 178 -16.08 -4.37 39.27
N LYS A 179 -15.06 -4.90 38.59
CA LYS A 179 -14.12 -4.10 37.80
C LYS A 179 -14.79 -3.41 36.61
N ILE A 180 -15.78 -4.05 36.00
CA ILE A 180 -16.58 -3.42 34.93
C ILE A 180 -17.37 -2.23 35.51
N GLN A 181 -17.98 -2.40 36.69
CA GLN A 181 -18.69 -1.32 37.36
C GLN A 181 -17.73 -0.17 37.73
N ASP A 182 -16.52 -0.48 38.19
CA ASP A 182 -15.49 0.52 38.49
C ASP A 182 -15.09 1.32 37.25
N LEU A 183 -14.91 0.65 36.09
CA LEU A 183 -14.64 1.34 34.81
C LEU A 183 -15.80 2.25 34.39
N GLN A 184 -17.04 1.79 34.55
CA GLN A 184 -18.23 2.60 34.25
C GLN A 184 -18.34 3.81 35.18
N ASN A 185 -18.10 3.64 36.47
CA ASN A 185 -18.09 4.72 37.46
C ASN A 185 -16.98 5.74 37.16
N LEU A 186 -15.79 5.26 36.81
CA LEU A 186 -14.67 6.11 36.41
C LEU A 186 -15.02 6.94 35.18
N SER A 187 -15.54 6.30 34.13
CA SER A 187 -15.93 6.98 32.88
C SER A 187 -17.00 8.05 33.12
N THR A 188 -18.09 7.71 33.82
CA THR A 188 -19.20 8.64 34.04
C THR A 188 -18.81 9.82 34.92
N THR A 189 -17.98 9.59 35.93
CA THR A 189 -17.54 10.62 36.88
C THR A 189 -16.52 11.56 36.23
N ARG A 190 -15.49 11.00 35.59
CA ARG A 190 -14.37 11.80 35.08
C ARG A 190 -14.68 12.49 33.75
N LEU A 191 -15.43 11.86 32.84
CA LEU A 191 -15.77 12.49 31.56
C LEU A 191 -16.63 13.75 31.75
N ARG A 192 -17.46 13.79 32.80
CA ARG A 192 -18.27 14.98 33.15
C ARG A 192 -17.49 16.03 33.93
N ALA A 193 -16.55 15.61 34.77
CA ALA A 193 -15.83 16.49 35.68
C ALA A 193 -14.55 17.09 35.09
N SER A 194 -13.89 16.40 34.14
CA SER A 194 -12.62 16.85 33.60
C SER A 194 -12.80 17.93 32.53
N ASN A 195 -11.95 18.95 32.59
CA ASN A 195 -11.80 19.96 31.54
C ASN A 195 -10.63 19.63 30.58
N ASP A 196 -9.84 18.60 30.87
CA ASP A 196 -8.70 18.19 30.04
C ASP A 196 -9.18 17.25 28.93
N LEU A 197 -8.98 17.67 27.68
CA LEU A 197 -9.40 16.89 26.51
C LEU A 197 -8.58 15.61 26.34
N TYR A 198 -7.30 15.59 26.76
CA TYR A 198 -6.49 14.38 26.73
C TYR A 198 -6.98 13.36 27.76
N GLU A 199 -7.35 13.82 28.97
CA GLU A 199 -7.98 12.95 29.97
C GLU A 199 -9.26 12.32 29.42
N LYS A 200 -10.15 13.15 28.86
CA LYS A 200 -11.42 12.66 28.28
C LYS A 200 -11.18 11.61 27.19
N LEU A 201 -10.22 11.87 26.30
CA LEU A 201 -9.87 10.95 25.21
C LEU A 201 -9.33 9.62 25.75
N ILE A 202 -8.37 9.66 26.68
CA ILE A 202 -7.73 8.46 27.24
C ILE A 202 -8.73 7.63 28.04
N ILE A 203 -9.52 8.28 28.89
CA ILE A 203 -10.56 7.57 29.66
C ILE A 203 -11.53 6.93 28.69
N SER A 204 -11.98 7.66 27.66
CA SER A 204 -12.91 7.10 26.68
C SER A 204 -12.35 5.92 25.90
N LEU A 205 -11.06 5.97 25.57
CA LEU A 205 -10.34 4.88 24.92
C LEU A 205 -10.29 3.64 25.82
N LEU A 206 -9.83 3.79 27.06
CA LEU A 206 -9.58 2.66 27.96
C LEU A 206 -10.85 2.08 28.58
N THR A 207 -11.92 2.86 28.71
CA THR A 207 -13.21 2.39 29.26
C THR A 207 -14.25 2.04 28.19
N PHE A 208 -13.92 2.19 26.90
CA PHE A 208 -14.85 2.08 25.78
C PHE A 208 -16.13 2.92 25.91
N SER A 209 -16.05 4.09 26.56
CA SER A 209 -17.23 4.94 26.68
C SER A 209 -17.62 5.55 25.33
N HIS A 210 -18.80 6.18 25.29
CA HIS A 210 -19.21 6.95 24.13
C HIS A 210 -18.19 8.06 23.83
N ILE A 211 -17.86 8.23 22.55
CA ILE A 211 -16.92 9.24 22.07
C ILE A 211 -17.71 10.25 21.23
N ASP A 212 -17.64 11.51 21.61
CA ASP A 212 -18.20 12.62 20.83
C ASP A 212 -17.10 13.38 20.07
N ALA A 213 -17.53 14.33 19.22
CA ALA A 213 -16.60 15.13 18.43
C ALA A 213 -15.67 15.99 19.29
N GLU A 214 -16.06 16.35 20.52
CA GLU A 214 -15.20 17.10 21.45
C GLU A 214 -14.07 16.22 22.00
N THR A 215 -14.39 14.98 22.35
CA THR A 215 -13.42 14.00 22.85
C THR A 215 -12.36 13.66 21.81
N LEU A 216 -12.70 13.70 20.52
CA LEU A 216 -11.76 13.45 19.42
C LEU A 216 -10.86 14.65 19.07
N LYS A 217 -11.10 15.85 19.61
CA LYS A 217 -10.31 17.06 19.31
C LYS A 217 -8.79 16.93 19.49
N PRO A 218 -8.26 16.16 20.46
CA PRO A 218 -6.81 15.99 20.59
C PRO A 218 -6.17 15.18 19.47
N LEU A 219 -6.95 14.49 18.63
CA LEU A 219 -6.44 13.77 17.46
C LEU A 219 -6.26 14.78 16.32
N GLU A 220 -5.02 15.16 16.05
CA GLU A 220 -4.68 16.22 15.10
C GLU A 220 -4.40 15.65 13.70
N THR A 221 -3.96 14.40 13.63
CA THR A 221 -3.55 13.73 12.40
C THR A 221 -4.44 12.54 12.06
N LEU A 222 -4.42 12.12 10.79
CA LEU A 222 -5.16 10.95 10.34
C LEU A 222 -4.60 9.67 10.94
N GLU A 223 -3.29 9.63 11.08
CA GLU A 223 -2.50 8.57 11.68
C GLU A 223 -2.90 8.36 13.15
N GLU A 224 -3.07 9.43 13.93
CA GLU A 224 -3.57 9.37 15.30
C GLU A 224 -5.01 8.86 15.37
N PHE A 225 -5.85 9.24 14.39
CA PHE A 225 -7.23 8.74 14.32
C PHE A 225 -7.27 7.23 14.11
N VAL A 226 -6.45 6.72 13.19
CA VAL A 226 -6.37 5.28 12.93
C VAL A 226 -5.73 4.52 14.09
N TRP A 227 -4.66 5.06 14.68
CA TRP A 227 -4.06 4.52 15.92
C TRP A 227 -5.10 4.37 17.02
N PHE A 228 -5.91 5.41 17.25
CA PHE A 228 -6.95 5.40 18.27
C PHE A 228 -7.97 4.29 18.03
N LYS A 229 -8.46 4.16 16.79
CA LYS A 229 -9.41 3.12 16.40
C LYS A 229 -8.80 1.71 16.58
N LEU A 230 -7.57 1.49 16.12
CA LEU A 230 -6.86 0.20 16.24
C LEU A 230 -6.67 -0.19 17.71
N LEU A 231 -6.22 0.75 18.54
CA LEU A 231 -5.98 0.52 19.95
C LEU A 231 -7.28 0.18 20.68
N ARG A 232 -8.38 0.85 20.33
CA ARG A 232 -9.71 0.53 20.86
C ARG A 232 -10.12 -0.91 20.50
N ILE A 233 -9.82 -1.39 19.30
CA ILE A 233 -10.14 -2.79 18.96
C ILE A 233 -9.24 -3.77 19.67
N LYS A 234 -7.93 -3.50 19.73
CA LYS A 234 -6.99 -4.33 20.50
C LYS A 234 -7.47 -4.49 21.94
N LEU A 235 -7.87 -3.39 22.57
CA LEU A 235 -8.47 -3.40 23.90
C LEU A 235 -9.74 -4.25 23.95
N SER A 236 -10.64 -4.15 22.95
CA SER A 236 -11.90 -4.89 22.95
C SER A 236 -11.70 -6.41 22.89
N ILE A 237 -10.66 -6.84 22.15
CA ILE A 237 -10.22 -8.23 22.07
C ILE A 237 -9.66 -8.66 23.43
N LEU A 238 -8.72 -7.88 23.98
CA LEU A 238 -8.06 -8.18 25.25
C LEU A 238 -9.02 -8.23 26.45
N LEU A 239 -10.06 -7.38 26.47
CA LEU A 239 -10.98 -7.28 27.61
C LEU A 239 -12.21 -8.20 27.48
N SER A 240 -12.21 -9.11 26.49
CA SER A 240 -13.29 -10.07 26.21
C SER A 240 -14.70 -9.46 26.19
N SER A 241 -14.83 -8.16 25.88
CA SER A 241 -16.03 -7.39 26.22
C SER A 241 -17.17 -7.55 25.21
N LYS A 242 -16.90 -8.19 24.06
CA LYS A 242 -17.82 -8.65 23.00
C LYS A 242 -16.96 -9.25 21.90
N THR A 243 -17.21 -10.50 21.49
CA THR A 243 -16.58 -11.08 20.30
C THR A 243 -17.10 -10.37 19.06
N LEU A 244 -16.44 -9.30 18.62
CA LEU A 244 -16.59 -8.79 17.26
C LEU A 244 -16.23 -9.95 16.32
N LYS A 245 -17.15 -10.30 15.42
CA LYS A 245 -16.83 -11.21 14.32
C LYS A 245 -16.01 -10.39 13.31
N ASN A 246 -14.78 -10.82 13.03
CA ASN A 246 -13.84 -10.14 12.12
C ASN A 246 -13.52 -8.69 12.51
N PRO A 247 -12.93 -8.46 13.71
CA PRO A 247 -12.65 -7.11 14.22
C PRO A 247 -11.83 -6.23 13.27
N LEU A 248 -10.90 -6.81 12.49
CA LEU A 248 -10.09 -6.05 11.54
C LEU A 248 -10.91 -5.57 10.32
N LEU A 249 -11.79 -6.40 9.79
CA LEU A 249 -12.60 -5.99 8.63
C LEU A 249 -13.56 -4.85 9.01
N THR A 250 -14.21 -4.94 10.17
CA THR A 250 -15.12 -3.89 10.65
C THR A 250 -14.42 -2.53 10.76
N ILE A 251 -13.19 -2.48 11.28
CA ILE A 251 -12.45 -1.20 11.38
C ILE A 251 -11.96 -0.68 10.05
N GLN A 252 -11.57 -1.57 9.14
CA GLN A 252 -11.22 -1.15 7.78
C GLN A 252 -12.41 -0.44 7.15
N GLU A 253 -13.60 -0.99 7.25
CA GLU A 253 -14.82 -0.36 6.74
C GLU A 253 -15.15 0.96 7.43
N GLU A 254 -15.11 1.02 8.77
CA GLU A 254 -15.34 2.27 9.51
C GLU A 254 -14.38 3.37 9.06
N ILE A 255 -13.08 3.05 8.96
CA ILE A 255 -12.05 4.00 8.52
C ILE A 255 -12.30 4.43 7.07
N ILE A 256 -12.65 3.49 6.19
CA ILE A 256 -12.94 3.79 4.78
C ILE A 256 -14.15 4.71 4.67
N GLN A 257 -15.24 4.41 5.38
CA GLN A 257 -16.43 5.26 5.41
C GLN A 257 -16.11 6.65 5.96
N ASP A 258 -15.35 6.74 7.04
CA ASP A 258 -14.91 8.02 7.61
C ASP A 258 -14.08 8.84 6.60
N PHE A 259 -13.26 8.19 5.79
CA PHE A 259 -12.46 8.86 4.74
C PHE A 259 -13.33 9.33 3.57
N GLU A 260 -14.36 8.57 3.20
CA GLU A 260 -15.31 8.92 2.15
C GLU A 260 -16.20 10.09 2.57
N ILE A 261 -16.71 10.09 3.82
CA ILE A 261 -17.55 11.17 4.38
C ILE A 261 -16.78 12.48 4.45
N LYS A 262 -15.48 12.44 4.79
CA LYS A 262 -14.61 13.63 4.85
C LYS A 262 -14.25 14.18 3.45
N GLY A 263 -14.71 13.56 2.37
CA GLY A 263 -14.50 14.00 0.98
C GLY A 263 -13.09 13.71 0.46
N SER A 264 -12.89 13.74 -0.86
CA SER A 264 -11.61 13.46 -1.52
C SER A 264 -10.68 14.69 -1.52
N ASP A 265 -10.15 15.06 -0.36
CA ASP A 265 -9.06 16.03 -0.30
C ASP A 265 -7.78 15.40 -0.87
N ALA A 266 -7.37 15.87 -2.06
CA ALA A 266 -6.19 15.39 -2.76
C ALA A 266 -4.90 15.59 -1.93
N SER A 267 -4.87 16.58 -1.02
CA SER A 267 -3.71 16.80 -0.15
C SER A 267 -3.51 15.69 0.88
N LEU A 268 -4.56 14.94 1.21
CA LEU A 268 -4.54 13.84 2.17
C LEU A 268 -4.43 12.46 1.52
N LEU A 269 -4.32 12.38 0.19
CA LEU A 269 -4.32 11.11 -0.56
C LEU A 269 -3.22 10.15 -0.07
N PHE A 270 -2.00 10.64 0.08
CA PHE A 270 -0.86 9.82 0.53
C PHE A 270 -0.99 9.40 2.01
N SER A 271 -1.42 10.30 2.90
CA SER A 271 -1.67 9.97 4.32
C SER A 271 -2.80 8.94 4.49
N ARG A 272 -3.90 9.09 3.73
CA ARG A 272 -5.00 8.11 3.72
C ARG A 272 -4.54 6.75 3.24
N SER A 273 -3.80 6.72 2.14
CA SER A 273 -3.27 5.47 1.58
C SER A 273 -2.28 4.82 2.55
N THR A 274 -1.45 5.62 3.23
CA THR A 274 -0.54 5.15 4.29
C THR A 274 -1.31 4.46 5.40
N CYS A 275 -2.36 5.11 5.92
CA CYS A 275 -3.23 4.54 6.93
C CYS A 275 -3.88 3.22 6.48
N LEU A 276 -4.34 3.14 5.22
CA LEU A 276 -4.97 1.93 4.68
C LEU A 276 -3.97 0.78 4.53
N PHE A 277 -2.71 1.05 4.14
CA PHE A 277 -1.66 0.03 4.12
C PHE A 277 -1.30 -0.48 5.53
N THR A 278 -1.30 0.41 6.52
CA THR A 278 -1.02 0.03 7.92
C THR A 278 -2.05 -0.94 8.49
N ILE A 279 -3.32 -0.80 8.09
CA ILE A 279 -4.39 -1.70 8.51
C ILE A 279 -4.61 -2.90 7.58
N GLY A 280 -3.79 -3.05 6.53
CA GLY A 280 -3.91 -4.16 5.56
C GLY A 280 -5.08 -4.05 4.58
N ALA A 281 -5.68 -2.87 4.41
CA ALA A 281 -6.72 -2.59 3.42
C ALA A 281 -6.09 -2.27 2.05
N PHE A 282 -5.31 -3.21 1.51
CA PHE A 282 -4.44 -3.01 0.36
C PHE A 282 -5.19 -2.57 -0.91
N GLU A 283 -6.29 -3.24 -1.22
CA GLU A 283 -7.08 -3.02 -2.45
C GLU A 283 -7.64 -1.59 -2.47
N LYS A 284 -8.15 -1.12 -1.33
CA LYS A 284 -8.66 0.26 -1.20
C LYS A 284 -7.53 1.29 -1.21
N ALA A 285 -6.37 0.98 -0.60
CA ALA A 285 -5.20 1.85 -0.65
C ALA A 285 -4.72 2.06 -2.08
N ILE A 286 -4.60 0.97 -2.86
CA ILE A 286 -4.22 1.01 -4.27
C ILE A 286 -5.23 1.80 -5.10
N HIS A 287 -6.54 1.56 -4.90
CA HIS A 287 -7.59 2.31 -5.57
C HIS A 287 -7.47 3.82 -5.32
N ASN A 288 -7.22 4.23 -4.06
CA ASN A 288 -7.07 5.64 -3.71
C ASN A 288 -5.86 6.31 -4.38
N LEU A 289 -4.77 5.57 -4.59
CA LEU A 289 -3.57 6.07 -5.26
C LEU A 289 -3.76 6.30 -6.76
N CYS A 290 -4.73 5.67 -7.40
CA CYS A 290 -4.89 5.75 -8.85
C CYS A 290 -5.44 7.10 -9.36
N ASN A 291 -5.72 8.06 -8.47
CA ASN A 291 -6.32 9.35 -8.81
C ASN A 291 -5.33 10.36 -9.44
N ASP A 292 -4.02 10.19 -9.24
CA ASP A 292 -2.99 11.05 -9.84
C ASP A 292 -1.92 10.22 -10.56
N ARG A 293 -1.15 10.87 -11.44
CA ARG A 293 -0.17 10.16 -12.29
C ARG A 293 0.92 9.49 -11.45
N LEU A 294 1.40 10.15 -10.40
CA LEU A 294 2.47 9.60 -9.56
C LEU A 294 1.95 8.49 -8.66
N GLY A 295 0.80 8.68 -8.02
CA GLY A 295 0.14 7.64 -7.23
C GLY A 295 -0.22 6.43 -8.08
N LEU A 296 -0.65 6.60 -9.33
CA LEU A 296 -0.90 5.48 -10.25
C LEU A 296 0.36 4.65 -10.53
N ILE A 297 1.52 5.30 -10.66
CA ILE A 297 2.80 4.60 -10.78
C ILE A 297 3.10 3.83 -9.49
N MET A 298 2.95 4.45 -8.33
CA MET A 298 3.17 3.78 -7.04
C MET A 298 2.19 2.61 -6.85
N ALA A 299 0.92 2.80 -7.18
CA ALA A 299 -0.16 1.82 -7.12
C ALA A 299 0.20 0.57 -7.94
N MET A 300 0.65 0.75 -9.19
CA MET A 300 1.04 -0.37 -10.05
C MET A 300 2.18 -1.19 -9.44
N HIS A 301 3.26 -0.53 -9.01
CA HIS A 301 4.43 -1.23 -8.46
C HIS A 301 4.11 -1.91 -7.12
N ILE A 302 3.39 -1.22 -6.23
CA ILE A 302 2.93 -1.81 -4.96
C ILE A 302 2.04 -3.03 -5.23
N THR A 303 1.15 -2.94 -6.22
CA THR A 303 0.27 -4.06 -6.62
C THR A 303 1.08 -5.27 -7.05
N ILE A 304 2.09 -5.09 -7.90
CA ILE A 304 2.97 -6.19 -8.33
C ILE A 304 3.64 -6.86 -7.12
N VAL A 305 4.19 -6.06 -6.21
CA VAL A 305 4.85 -6.57 -5.00
C VAL A 305 3.88 -7.35 -4.11
N LEU A 306 2.69 -6.82 -3.86
CA LEU A 306 1.67 -7.49 -3.04
C LEU A 306 1.14 -8.75 -3.71
N TYR A 307 0.96 -8.72 -5.04
CA TYR A 307 0.48 -9.87 -5.81
C TYR A 307 1.48 -11.03 -5.75
N LYS A 308 2.78 -10.74 -5.95
CA LYS A 308 3.85 -11.74 -5.83
C LYS A 308 3.99 -12.32 -4.42
N ARG A 309 3.48 -11.63 -3.40
CA ARG A 309 3.45 -12.09 -2.00
C ARG A 309 2.10 -12.70 -1.61
N HIS A 310 1.16 -12.84 -2.55
CA HIS A 310 -0.21 -13.31 -2.29
C HIS A 310 -0.94 -12.48 -1.22
N LEU A 311 -0.69 -11.16 -1.20
CA LEU A 311 -1.24 -10.16 -0.28
C LEU A 311 -2.20 -9.19 -0.96
N VAL A 312 -2.81 -9.54 -2.09
CA VAL A 312 -3.85 -8.70 -2.69
C VAL A 312 -4.83 -9.58 -3.44
N ASN A 313 -6.12 -9.32 -3.20
CA ASN A 313 -7.20 -9.93 -3.96
C ASN A 313 -7.23 -9.29 -5.34
N VAL A 314 -7.13 -10.12 -6.38
CA VAL A 314 -7.11 -9.65 -7.75
C VAL A 314 -8.08 -10.41 -8.62
N THR A 315 -8.62 -9.70 -9.60
CA THR A 315 -9.45 -10.26 -10.68
C THR A 315 -9.03 -9.63 -12.01
N ILE A 316 -9.45 -10.25 -13.11
CA ILE A 316 -9.35 -9.70 -14.46
C ILE A 316 -10.75 -9.65 -15.04
N SER A 317 -11.17 -8.45 -15.44
CA SER A 317 -12.38 -8.29 -16.24
C SER A 317 -12.30 -7.01 -17.06
N ASN A 318 -12.79 -7.08 -18.30
CA ASN A 318 -12.94 -5.91 -19.17
C ASN A 318 -14.07 -4.98 -18.72
N ASN A 319 -15.06 -5.53 -18.01
CA ASN A 319 -16.34 -4.86 -17.75
C ASN A 319 -16.49 -4.37 -16.31
N LEU A 320 -15.57 -4.74 -15.42
CA LEU A 320 -15.63 -4.37 -14.01
C LEU A 320 -14.77 -3.12 -13.73
N PRO A 321 -15.18 -2.30 -12.75
CA PRO A 321 -14.38 -1.16 -12.29
C PRO A 321 -13.06 -1.61 -11.65
N LEU A 322 -12.17 -0.64 -11.34
CA LEU A 322 -10.89 -0.89 -10.68
C LEU A 322 -11.04 -1.65 -9.36
N LEU A 323 -12.04 -1.29 -8.55
CA LEU A 323 -12.33 -1.93 -7.27
C LEU A 323 -13.69 -2.62 -7.36
N VAL A 324 -13.69 -3.93 -7.19
CA VAL A 324 -14.89 -4.76 -7.19
C VAL A 324 -15.20 -5.13 -5.74
N VAL A 325 -16.47 -5.06 -5.39
CA VAL A 325 -16.99 -5.51 -4.09
C VAL A 325 -17.74 -6.80 -4.33
N ASP A 326 -17.42 -7.84 -3.56
CA ASP A 326 -18.22 -9.05 -3.56
C ASP A 326 -19.41 -8.88 -2.60
N ASP A 327 -20.62 -8.76 -3.16
CA ASP A 327 -21.87 -8.54 -2.43
C ASP A 327 -22.38 -9.82 -1.71
N ILE A 328 -21.74 -10.97 -1.92
CA ILE A 328 -22.13 -12.25 -1.32
C ILE A 328 -21.62 -12.38 0.12
N ASP A 329 -20.54 -11.68 0.47
CA ASP A 329 -19.95 -11.73 1.80
C ASP A 329 -20.71 -10.87 2.82
N GLU A 330 -20.83 -11.34 4.07
CA GLU A 330 -21.45 -10.56 5.18
C GLU A 330 -20.71 -9.23 5.44
N ILE A 331 -19.44 -9.14 5.04
CA ILE A 331 -18.62 -7.93 5.07
C ILE A 331 -17.96 -7.79 3.69
N PRO A 332 -18.18 -6.68 2.95
CA PRO A 332 -17.69 -6.50 1.59
C PRO A 332 -16.18 -6.73 1.48
N LYS A 333 -15.82 -7.77 0.73
CA LYS A 333 -14.43 -7.99 0.35
C LYS A 333 -14.13 -7.24 -0.93
N TYR A 334 -13.07 -6.44 -0.86
CA TYR A 334 -12.57 -5.72 -2.03
C TYR A 334 -11.65 -6.62 -2.85
N THR A 335 -11.81 -6.56 -4.16
CA THR A 335 -10.97 -7.22 -5.15
C THR A 335 -10.51 -6.19 -6.18
N LEU A 336 -9.22 -6.18 -6.49
CA LEU A 336 -8.62 -5.26 -7.44
C LEU A 336 -8.68 -5.83 -8.86
N ASN A 337 -9.29 -5.09 -9.79
CA ASN A 337 -9.28 -5.46 -11.20
C ASN A 337 -7.95 -5.04 -11.84
N ILE A 338 -7.04 -5.99 -11.99
CA ILE A 338 -5.70 -5.78 -12.54
C ILE A 338 -5.78 -5.35 -14.01
N GLY A 339 -6.74 -5.90 -14.77
CA GLY A 339 -6.92 -5.51 -16.17
C GLY A 339 -7.27 -4.03 -16.31
N TYR A 340 -8.18 -3.53 -15.47
CA TYR A 340 -8.51 -2.11 -15.44
C TYR A 340 -7.31 -1.25 -14.99
N LEU A 341 -6.59 -1.68 -13.95
CA LEU A 341 -5.41 -0.98 -13.43
C LEU A 341 -4.32 -0.81 -14.49
N LEU A 342 -4.01 -1.87 -15.24
CA LEU A 342 -3.04 -1.83 -16.33
C LEU A 342 -3.50 -0.90 -17.43
N ARG A 343 -4.79 -0.94 -17.81
CA ARG A 343 -5.36 -0.05 -18.82
C ARG A 343 -5.19 1.42 -18.45
N ILE A 344 -5.57 1.81 -17.22
CA ILE A 344 -5.42 3.21 -16.79
C ILE A 344 -3.95 3.61 -16.65
N PHE A 345 -3.09 2.69 -16.20
CA PHE A 345 -1.65 2.93 -16.07
C PHE A 345 -1.04 3.28 -17.42
N PHE A 346 -1.24 2.42 -18.43
CA PHE A 346 -0.66 2.64 -19.76
C PHE A 346 -1.36 3.77 -20.52
N HIS A 347 -2.66 3.99 -20.34
CA HIS A 347 -3.34 5.13 -20.96
C HIS A 347 -2.75 6.48 -20.49
N ASN A 348 -2.38 6.59 -19.22
CA ASN A 348 -1.78 7.81 -18.66
C ASN A 348 -0.26 7.90 -18.90
N TYR A 349 0.38 6.81 -19.29
CA TYR A 349 1.82 6.74 -19.49
C TYR A 349 2.16 6.97 -20.97
N ASN A 350 2.15 8.24 -21.39
CA ASN A 350 2.48 8.73 -22.75
C ASN A 350 3.94 8.48 -23.22
N GLN A 351 4.70 7.58 -22.59
CA GLN A 351 6.02 7.25 -23.14
C GLN A 351 5.83 6.42 -24.40
N ALA A 352 6.73 6.61 -25.38
CA ALA A 352 6.83 5.70 -26.52
C ALA A 352 6.85 4.28 -25.96
N PHE A 353 5.81 3.52 -26.27
CA PHE A 353 5.63 2.17 -25.80
C PHE A 353 6.86 1.36 -26.21
N ASP A 354 7.55 0.79 -25.23
CA ASP A 354 8.68 -0.09 -25.45
C ASP A 354 8.35 -1.51 -24.94
N MET A 355 9.26 -2.46 -25.13
CA MET A 355 9.12 -3.84 -24.63
C MET A 355 8.90 -3.94 -23.11
N THR A 356 9.11 -2.85 -22.37
CA THR A 356 9.01 -2.82 -20.90
C THR A 356 7.58 -2.82 -20.41
N ILE A 357 6.61 -2.67 -21.33
CA ILE A 357 5.20 -2.93 -21.07
C ILE A 357 4.97 -4.41 -20.74
N LEU A 358 5.65 -5.33 -21.45
CA LEU A 358 5.57 -6.76 -21.17
C LEU A 358 6.05 -7.09 -19.76
N ASP A 359 7.05 -6.36 -19.26
CA ASP A 359 7.56 -6.52 -17.90
C ASP A 359 6.47 -6.29 -16.83
N TYR A 360 5.43 -5.47 -17.09
CA TYR A 360 4.31 -5.25 -16.16
C TYR A 360 3.25 -6.36 -16.23
N PHE A 361 3.21 -7.15 -17.31
CA PHE A 361 2.23 -8.22 -17.49
C PHE A 361 2.72 -9.57 -17.01
N VAL A 362 4.02 -9.86 -17.19
CA VAL A 362 4.65 -11.11 -16.76
C VAL A 362 4.36 -11.46 -15.30
N PRO A 363 4.32 -10.50 -14.35
CA PRO A 363 3.93 -10.79 -12.98
C PRO A 363 2.60 -11.50 -12.84
N PHE A 364 1.63 -11.21 -13.71
CA PHE A 364 0.22 -11.65 -13.65
C PHE A 364 -0.12 -12.76 -14.67
N LYS A 365 0.88 -13.39 -15.29
CA LYS A 365 0.68 -14.38 -16.36
C LYS A 365 -0.25 -15.55 -16.00
N ASP A 366 -0.24 -15.95 -14.73
CA ASP A 366 -1.01 -17.09 -14.22
C ASP A 366 -2.43 -16.69 -13.78
N LEU A 367 -2.83 -15.43 -14.01
CA LEU A 367 -4.15 -14.96 -13.64
C LEU A 367 -5.16 -15.24 -14.75
N GLU A 368 -6.09 -16.15 -14.44
CA GLU A 368 -7.21 -16.52 -15.31
C GLU A 368 -8.53 -16.21 -14.60
N SER A 369 -9.47 -15.59 -15.31
CA SER A 369 -10.81 -15.30 -14.79
C SER A 369 -11.87 -15.66 -15.83
N GLY A 370 -12.39 -16.88 -15.72
CA GLY A 370 -13.31 -17.44 -16.70
C GLY A 370 -12.66 -17.55 -18.08
N ASP A 371 -13.29 -16.95 -19.09
CA ASP A 371 -12.79 -16.96 -20.48
C ASP A 371 -11.80 -15.83 -20.80
N THR A 372 -11.44 -15.00 -19.81
CA THR A 372 -10.51 -13.87 -20.00
C THR A 372 -9.19 -14.15 -19.28
N ASP A 373 -8.12 -14.28 -20.05
CA ASP A 373 -6.76 -14.25 -19.55
C ASP A 373 -6.19 -12.82 -19.59
N ILE A 374 -5.14 -12.58 -18.81
CA ILE A 374 -4.44 -11.29 -18.80
C ILE A 374 -3.97 -10.93 -20.22
N PHE A 375 -3.57 -11.92 -21.02
CA PHE A 375 -2.99 -11.71 -22.34
C PHE A 375 -3.99 -11.22 -23.38
N SER A 376 -5.20 -11.75 -23.42
CA SER A 376 -6.26 -11.27 -24.31
C SER A 376 -6.65 -9.84 -23.98
N LEU A 377 -6.71 -9.50 -22.69
CA LEU A 377 -7.04 -8.15 -22.24
C LEU A 377 -5.94 -7.14 -22.61
N VAL A 378 -4.68 -7.54 -22.44
CA VAL A 378 -3.51 -6.76 -22.85
C VAL A 378 -3.45 -6.57 -24.35
N SER A 379 -3.70 -7.63 -25.12
CA SER A 379 -3.67 -7.59 -26.57
C SER A 379 -4.74 -6.66 -27.13
N ALA A 380 -5.94 -6.70 -26.55
CA ALA A 380 -7.02 -5.77 -26.88
C ALA A 380 -6.67 -4.31 -26.56
N PHE A 381 -6.05 -4.06 -25.40
CA PHE A 381 -5.62 -2.71 -25.01
C PHE A 381 -4.51 -2.17 -25.91
N LEU A 382 -3.49 -3.00 -26.16
CA LEU A 382 -2.39 -2.65 -27.05
C LEU A 382 -2.95 -2.32 -28.44
N PHE A 383 -3.86 -3.14 -28.97
CA PHE A 383 -4.51 -2.88 -30.25
C PHE A 383 -5.26 -1.54 -30.31
N ASP A 384 -6.10 -1.24 -29.31
CA ASP A 384 -6.83 0.03 -29.23
C ASP A 384 -5.86 1.22 -29.32
N LYS A 385 -4.73 1.12 -28.61
CA LYS A 385 -3.67 2.13 -28.69
C LYS A 385 -2.91 2.12 -30.02
N PHE A 386 -2.60 0.96 -30.59
CA PHE A 386 -1.92 0.82 -31.87
C PHE A 386 -2.72 1.41 -33.03
N SER A 387 -4.05 1.30 -32.98
CA SER A 387 -4.93 1.90 -34.00
C SER A 387 -4.84 3.45 -34.03
N GLU A 388 -4.36 4.07 -32.95
CA GLU A 388 -4.10 5.51 -32.85
C GLU A 388 -2.70 5.90 -33.36
N PHE A 389 -1.77 4.95 -33.55
CA PHE A 389 -0.39 5.20 -33.94
C PHE A 389 -0.14 4.96 -35.44
N ASP A 390 0.79 5.72 -36.02
CA ASP A 390 1.30 5.48 -37.37
C ASP A 390 1.97 4.09 -37.42
N PRO A 391 1.62 3.20 -38.38
CA PRO A 391 2.29 1.92 -38.61
C PRO A 391 3.83 2.03 -38.70
N GLY A 392 4.37 3.19 -39.10
CA GLY A 392 5.80 3.46 -39.12
C GLY A 392 6.44 3.66 -37.73
N LEU A 393 5.66 4.05 -36.70
CA LEU A 393 6.13 4.13 -35.32
C LEU A 393 6.24 2.75 -34.67
N LEU A 394 5.34 1.83 -35.02
CA LEU A 394 5.39 0.40 -34.65
C LEU A 394 6.70 -0.26 -35.08
N TYR A 395 7.26 0.16 -36.22
CA TYR A 395 8.56 -0.31 -36.72
C TYR A 395 9.73 0.08 -35.79
N HIS A 396 9.70 1.29 -35.23
CA HIS A 396 10.74 1.79 -34.32
C HIS A 396 10.59 1.28 -32.86
N TRP A 397 9.46 0.68 -32.48
CA TRP A 397 9.24 0.14 -31.13
C TRP A 397 10.01 -1.15 -30.86
N TRP A 398 10.34 -1.91 -31.91
CA TRP A 398 10.92 -3.25 -31.79
C TRP A 398 12.38 -3.36 -32.25
N ASP A 399 12.98 -2.22 -32.63
CA ASP A 399 14.39 -2.08 -33.04
C ASP A 399 15.32 -1.86 -31.83
N ILE A 400 15.00 -2.49 -30.68
CA ILE A 400 15.95 -2.59 -29.57
C ILE A 400 16.84 -3.80 -29.83
N ASP A 401 18.09 -3.51 -30.16
CA ASP A 401 19.27 -4.40 -30.25
C ASP A 401 19.49 -5.23 -28.97
N SER A 402 18.57 -6.12 -28.60
CA SER A 402 18.87 -7.17 -27.64
C SER A 402 19.16 -8.46 -28.39
N GLU A 403 20.44 -8.71 -28.66
CA GLU A 403 20.98 -10.03 -29.05
C GLU A 403 20.71 -11.13 -28.00
N LYS A 404 20.04 -10.81 -26.88
CA LYS A 404 19.70 -11.76 -25.84
C LYS A 404 18.39 -12.48 -26.16
N PRO A 405 18.36 -13.82 -26.07
CA PRO A 405 17.11 -14.55 -26.19
C PRO A 405 16.12 -14.10 -25.11
N LEU A 406 14.87 -13.88 -25.52
CA LEU A 406 13.77 -13.61 -24.61
C LEU A 406 13.58 -14.82 -23.68
N SER A 407 13.21 -14.59 -22.42
CA SER A 407 12.90 -15.72 -21.53
C SER A 407 11.59 -16.39 -21.96
N GLU A 408 11.42 -17.66 -21.58
CA GLU A 408 10.27 -18.49 -21.97
C GLU A 408 8.92 -17.83 -21.64
N ASP A 409 8.85 -17.13 -20.51
CA ASP A 409 7.68 -16.35 -20.11
C ASP A 409 7.35 -15.24 -21.12
N TYR A 410 8.34 -14.48 -21.58
CA TYR A 410 8.13 -13.43 -22.59
C TYR A 410 7.75 -14.02 -23.94
N MET A 411 8.32 -15.18 -24.27
CA MET A 411 7.99 -15.90 -25.51
C MET A 411 6.54 -16.35 -25.51
N SER A 412 6.04 -16.87 -24.39
CA SER A 412 4.63 -17.21 -24.23
C SER A 412 3.73 -15.98 -24.36
N CYS A 413 4.06 -14.88 -23.69
CA CYS A 413 3.30 -13.62 -23.79
C CYS A 413 3.25 -13.10 -25.23
N ALA A 414 4.39 -13.12 -25.92
CA ALA A 414 4.53 -12.66 -27.29
C ALA A 414 3.76 -13.56 -28.27
N ARG A 415 3.73 -14.88 -28.07
CA ARG A 415 2.88 -15.79 -28.86
C ARG A 415 1.40 -15.46 -28.73
N SER A 416 0.89 -15.34 -27.50
CA SER A 416 -0.52 -15.03 -27.26
C SER A 416 -0.93 -13.67 -27.87
N LEU A 417 -0.03 -12.68 -27.81
CA LEU A 417 -0.23 -11.39 -28.49
C LEU A 417 -0.29 -11.54 -30.01
N ALA A 418 0.64 -12.31 -30.60
CA ALA A 418 0.67 -12.56 -32.04
C ALA A 418 -0.58 -13.32 -32.50
N GLU A 419 -1.03 -14.35 -31.78
CA GLU A 419 -2.27 -15.07 -32.05
C GLU A 419 -3.49 -14.16 -32.03
N TYR A 420 -3.54 -13.22 -31.08
CA TYR A 420 -4.60 -12.22 -31.04
C TYR A 420 -4.54 -11.27 -32.24
N CYS A 421 -3.36 -10.78 -32.62
CA CYS A 421 -3.16 -9.96 -33.81
C CYS A 421 -3.65 -10.68 -35.09
N VAL A 422 -3.41 -11.99 -35.22
CA VAL A 422 -3.98 -12.79 -36.31
C VAL A 422 -5.51 -12.78 -36.29
N LYS A 423 -6.14 -12.98 -35.12
CA LYS A 423 -7.61 -12.99 -34.98
C LYS A 423 -8.27 -11.68 -35.42
N ILE A 424 -7.62 -10.55 -35.18
CA ILE A 424 -8.13 -9.21 -35.54
C ILE A 424 -7.67 -8.74 -36.93
N ARG A 425 -6.94 -9.58 -37.69
CA ARG A 425 -6.37 -9.31 -39.02
C ARG A 425 -5.27 -8.24 -39.07
N GLU A 426 -4.52 -8.10 -37.99
CA GLU A 426 -3.27 -7.33 -37.96
C GLU A 426 -2.08 -8.26 -38.23
N THR A 427 -2.09 -8.89 -39.40
CA THR A 427 -1.12 -9.92 -39.82
C THR A 427 0.33 -9.43 -39.83
N PHE A 428 0.58 -8.17 -40.18
CA PHE A 428 1.92 -7.59 -40.20
C PHE A 428 2.56 -7.55 -38.81
N ILE A 429 1.76 -7.18 -37.80
CA ILE A 429 2.19 -7.11 -36.41
C ILE A 429 2.45 -8.53 -35.89
N ALA A 430 1.52 -9.46 -36.16
CA ALA A 430 1.68 -10.87 -35.80
C ALA A 430 2.95 -11.49 -36.40
N PHE A 431 3.17 -11.30 -37.71
CA PHE A 431 4.37 -11.75 -38.42
C PHE A 431 5.65 -11.20 -37.79
N SER A 432 5.68 -9.90 -37.48
CA SER A 432 6.83 -9.25 -36.86
C SER A 432 7.14 -9.83 -35.47
N ILE A 433 6.12 -10.11 -34.67
CA ILE A 433 6.27 -10.74 -33.36
C ILE A 433 6.81 -12.18 -33.51
N TYR A 434 6.18 -13.00 -34.37
CA TYR A 434 6.61 -14.39 -34.62
C TYR A 434 8.05 -14.50 -35.12
N CYS A 435 8.49 -13.56 -35.98
CA CYS A 435 9.87 -13.50 -36.46
C CYS A 435 10.85 -13.32 -35.29
N LYS A 436 10.52 -12.46 -34.32
CA LYS A 436 11.41 -12.11 -33.21
C LYS A 436 11.46 -13.20 -32.15
N ILE A 437 10.34 -13.87 -31.88
CA ILE A 437 10.33 -15.08 -31.03
C ILE A 437 10.83 -16.34 -31.74
N ASN A 438 11.31 -16.19 -32.98
CA ASN A 438 11.88 -17.28 -33.77
C ASN A 438 10.92 -18.50 -33.87
N ASP A 439 9.61 -18.24 -33.93
CA ASP A 439 8.59 -19.27 -34.10
C ASP A 439 8.37 -19.54 -35.59
N LEU A 440 9.33 -20.25 -36.19
CA LEU A 440 9.43 -20.41 -37.64
C LEU A 440 8.16 -20.94 -38.31
N ASN A 441 7.39 -21.80 -37.63
CA ASN A 441 6.15 -22.34 -38.16
C ASN A 441 5.09 -21.23 -38.31
N GLN A 442 4.88 -20.46 -37.24
CA GLN A 442 3.92 -19.37 -37.25
C GLN A 442 4.35 -18.20 -38.15
N VAL A 443 5.66 -17.97 -38.29
CA VAL A 443 6.20 -17.02 -39.26
C VAL A 443 5.79 -17.39 -40.69
N ILE A 444 5.94 -18.65 -41.09
CA ILE A 444 5.60 -19.08 -42.45
C ILE A 444 4.10 -18.95 -42.71
N GLU A 445 3.26 -19.34 -41.75
CA GLU A 445 1.80 -19.23 -41.83
C GLU A 445 1.38 -17.76 -41.97
N THR A 446 1.81 -16.90 -41.04
CA THR A 446 1.47 -15.47 -41.05
C THR A 446 2.06 -14.70 -42.23
N MET A 447 3.24 -15.08 -42.72
CA MET A 447 3.84 -14.49 -43.92
C MET A 447 3.00 -14.78 -45.16
N THR A 448 2.45 -15.99 -45.26
CA THR A 448 1.58 -16.37 -46.38
C THR A 448 0.31 -15.52 -46.39
N ASP A 449 -0.32 -15.38 -45.22
CA ASP A 449 -1.51 -14.54 -45.05
C ASP A 449 -1.22 -13.06 -45.37
N LEU A 450 -0.09 -12.55 -44.88
CA LEU A 450 0.35 -11.17 -45.12
C LEU A 450 0.63 -10.89 -46.61
N LEU A 451 1.25 -11.82 -47.32
CA LEU A 451 1.48 -11.70 -48.77
C LEU A 451 0.17 -11.70 -49.55
N ILE A 452 -0.82 -12.51 -49.14
CA ILE A 452 -2.16 -12.51 -49.73
C ILE A 452 -2.83 -11.15 -49.52
N GLU A 453 -2.72 -10.57 -48.32
CA GLU A 453 -3.29 -9.25 -48.01
C GLU A 453 -2.62 -8.12 -48.80
N ILE A 454 -1.29 -8.12 -48.91
CA ILE A 454 -0.54 -7.14 -49.71
C ILE A 454 -0.93 -7.24 -51.19
N MET A 455 -1.06 -8.45 -51.72
CA MET A 455 -1.51 -8.66 -53.11
C MET A 455 -2.94 -8.19 -53.34
N ALA A 456 -3.81 -8.30 -52.32
CA ALA A 456 -5.20 -7.88 -52.40
C ALA A 456 -5.39 -6.34 -52.27
N ALA A 457 -4.51 -5.67 -51.52
CA ALA A 457 -4.60 -4.23 -51.23
C ALA A 457 -3.21 -3.56 -51.15
N PRO A 458 -2.50 -3.41 -52.28
CA PRO A 458 -1.12 -2.92 -52.29
C PRO A 458 -0.99 -1.45 -51.83
N ASP A 459 -2.04 -0.65 -51.97
CA ASP A 459 -2.04 0.77 -51.61
C ASP A 459 -2.10 1.02 -50.08
N VAL A 460 -2.35 -0.01 -49.29
CA VAL A 460 -2.45 0.06 -47.82
C VAL A 460 -1.08 0.01 -47.15
N TYR A 461 -0.08 -0.62 -47.79
CA TYR A 461 1.23 -0.87 -47.21
C TYR A 461 2.28 0.06 -47.81
N SER A 462 3.19 0.58 -46.98
CA SER A 462 4.28 1.41 -47.49
C SER A 462 5.29 0.56 -48.28
N PRO A 463 5.96 1.12 -49.31
CA PRO A 463 6.99 0.41 -50.06
C PRO A 463 8.12 -0.14 -49.17
N GLU A 464 8.45 0.59 -48.10
CA GLU A 464 9.46 0.21 -47.10
C GLU A 464 9.05 -1.04 -46.31
N MET A 465 7.78 -1.15 -45.92
CA MET A 465 7.25 -2.35 -45.25
C MET A 465 7.31 -3.56 -46.17
N ILE A 466 6.96 -3.40 -47.45
CA ILE A 466 6.99 -4.48 -48.44
C ILE A 466 8.43 -4.97 -48.66
N GLU A 467 9.40 -4.06 -48.79
CA GLU A 467 10.81 -4.42 -48.96
C GLU A 467 11.37 -5.22 -47.77
N GLU A 468 11.03 -4.82 -46.54
CA GLU A 468 11.47 -5.53 -45.33
C GLU A 468 10.83 -6.91 -45.18
N ILE A 469 9.54 -7.06 -45.53
CA ILE A 469 8.87 -8.38 -45.52
C ILE A 469 9.57 -9.33 -46.50
N LEU A 470 9.88 -8.84 -47.71
CA LEU A 470 10.59 -9.63 -48.72
C LEU A 470 12.02 -9.97 -48.28
N LYS A 471 12.71 -9.03 -47.63
CA LYS A 471 14.04 -9.27 -47.06
C LYS A 471 14.01 -10.34 -45.98
N ARG A 472 13.08 -10.28 -45.03
CA ARG A 472 12.92 -11.30 -43.98
C ARG A 472 12.51 -12.65 -44.55
N ALA A 473 11.60 -12.67 -45.53
CA ALA A 473 11.23 -13.89 -46.24
C ALA A 473 12.45 -14.56 -46.90
N HIS A 474 13.34 -13.74 -47.49
CA HIS A 474 14.61 -14.22 -48.04
C HIS A 474 15.57 -14.75 -46.96
N GLU A 475 15.70 -14.05 -45.83
CA GLU A 475 16.53 -14.50 -44.70
C GLU A 475 16.01 -15.80 -44.07
N LEU A 476 14.70 -15.96 -43.95
CA LEU A 476 14.04 -17.19 -43.47
C LEU A 476 14.24 -18.35 -44.44
N GLY A 477 14.09 -18.10 -45.74
CA GLY A 477 14.38 -19.08 -46.78
C GLY A 477 15.83 -19.57 -46.81
N ASN A 478 16.77 -18.77 -46.30
CA ASN A 478 18.18 -19.16 -46.15
C ASN A 478 18.47 -19.93 -44.83
N LYS A 479 17.57 -19.85 -43.84
CA LYS A 479 17.71 -20.53 -42.52
C LYS A 479 17.03 -21.90 -42.47
N LEU A 480 15.98 -22.09 -43.26
CA LEU A 480 15.32 -23.38 -43.51
C LEU A 480 16.17 -24.23 -44.47
#